data_AF-A0A1B4Y1C3-F1
#
_entry.id   AF-A0A1B4Y1C3-F1
#
_cell.length_a   1.000
_cell.length_b   1.000
_cell.length_c   1.000
_cell.angle_alpha   90.00
_cell.angle_beta   90.00
_cell.angle_gamma   90.00
#
_symmetry.space_group_name_H-M   'P 1'
#
loop_
_entity.id
_entity.type
_entity.pdbx_description
1 polymer ?
#
loop_
_entity_poly.entity_id
_entity_poly.type
_entity_poly.pdbx_seq_one_letter_code
_entity_poly.pdbx_strand_id
1 'polypeptide(L)'
;MYHRWCRAAIAVVFVLVSVETPALGRAAVGVTAYPGLEIHQGSVVCVIGFVEPQMRIAFSAGRCNGDPMVTDRYGNAVGAVTLAGQATVSEVAVDGAAAGVDYEVITLAPEVAATDLLPTGLRLQSKPGFRVQPGARVCEATAARQRCGRVDTVTESRFVIAGMDADQHEIGAPVYVLDDDNHALIAGLLDGVRGSISEAQSWPAVMRQVYLDSRSVDSTQPPPQGRTIGS
;
A
#
# COMPACT_ATOMS: atom_id res chain seq x y z
N MET A 1 -86.21 29.73 22.05
CA MET A 1 -84.87 29.88 22.66
C MET A 1 -84.18 28.53 22.54
N TYR A 2 -83.62 28.21 21.36
CA TYR A 2 -82.27 28.48 20.84
C TYR A 2 -81.14 27.59 21.38
N HIS A 3 -80.57 26.85 20.43
CA HIS A 3 -79.21 26.31 20.33
C HIS A 3 -78.81 25.06 21.12
N ARG A 4 -78.87 23.91 20.42
CA ARG A 4 -78.04 22.73 20.70
C ARG A 4 -76.89 22.73 19.68
N TRP A 5 -75.68 23.03 20.16
CA TRP A 5 -74.47 23.20 19.36
C TRP A 5 -73.99 21.88 18.74
N CYS A 6 -73.76 21.89 17.43
CA CYS A 6 -72.92 20.91 16.74
C CYS A 6 -71.45 21.19 17.11
N ARG A 7 -70.78 20.24 17.76
CA ARG A 7 -69.33 20.29 17.95
C ARG A 7 -68.66 19.76 16.68
N ALA A 8 -68.10 20.64 15.87
CA ALA A 8 -67.18 20.25 14.79
C ALA A 8 -65.79 20.07 15.40
N ALA A 9 -65.23 18.86 15.29
CA ALA A 9 -63.85 18.57 15.69
C ALA A 9 -62.92 19.01 14.55
N ILE A 10 -62.05 19.99 14.82
CA ILE A 10 -61.00 20.42 13.89
C ILE A 10 -59.77 19.56 14.16
N ALA A 11 -59.43 18.68 13.22
CA ALA A 11 -58.17 17.93 13.26
C ALA A 11 -57.06 18.81 12.66
N VAL A 12 -56.13 19.25 13.50
CA VAL A 12 -54.91 19.97 13.07
C VAL A 12 -53.85 18.94 12.75
N VAL A 13 -53.50 18.80 11.47
CA VAL A 13 -52.39 17.97 11.01
C VAL A 13 -51.11 18.82 11.10
N PHE A 14 -50.22 18.48 12.03
CA PHE A 14 -48.87 19.05 12.09
C PHE A 14 -48.00 18.35 11.04
N VAL A 15 -47.69 19.06 9.95
CA VAL A 15 -46.66 18.64 8.99
C VAL A 15 -45.30 18.99 9.61
N LEU A 16 -44.60 17.98 10.11
CA LEU A 16 -43.20 18.11 10.53
C LEU A 16 -42.33 18.19 9.28
N VAL A 17 -41.90 19.40 8.94
CA VAL A 17 -40.89 19.62 7.90
C VAL A 17 -39.53 19.32 8.54
N SER A 18 -38.94 18.17 8.18
CA SER A 18 -37.55 17.87 8.51
C SER A 18 -36.65 18.84 7.74
N VAL A 19 -36.00 19.75 8.47
CA VAL A 19 -34.92 20.57 7.92
C VAL A 19 -33.68 19.67 7.86
N GLU A 20 -33.39 19.15 6.67
CA GLU A 20 -32.11 18.48 6.40
C GLU A 20 -31.02 19.55 6.45
N THR A 21 -30.32 19.64 7.58
CA THR A 21 -29.10 20.44 7.66
C THR A 21 -28.07 19.82 6.72
N PRO A 22 -27.54 20.55 5.72
CA PRO A 22 -26.45 20.01 4.91
C PRO A 22 -25.31 19.70 5.86
N ALA A 23 -24.86 18.45 5.87
CA ALA A 23 -23.64 18.08 6.55
C ALA A 23 -22.54 19.00 6.02
N LEU A 24 -21.93 19.80 6.90
CA LEU A 24 -20.70 20.51 6.59
C LEU A 24 -19.67 19.45 6.23
N GLY A 25 -19.50 19.22 4.91
CA GLY A 25 -18.46 18.36 4.39
C GLY A 25 -17.14 18.91 4.89
N ARG A 26 -16.54 18.22 5.86
CA ARG A 26 -15.15 18.45 6.23
C ARG A 26 -14.37 18.25 4.93
N ALA A 27 -13.76 19.32 4.41
CA ALA A 27 -12.88 19.20 3.25
C ALA A 27 -11.91 18.06 3.56
N ALA A 28 -11.98 16.99 2.77
CA ALA A 28 -11.05 15.88 2.89
C ALA A 28 -9.65 16.49 2.79
N VAL A 29 -8.84 16.32 3.83
CA VAL A 29 -7.43 16.67 3.74
C VAL A 29 -6.90 15.84 2.59
N GLY A 30 -6.39 16.49 1.55
CA GLY A 30 -5.86 15.78 0.39
C GLY A 30 -4.69 14.91 0.83
N VAL A 31 -4.92 13.60 0.94
CA VAL A 31 -3.87 12.62 1.20
C VAL A 31 -3.03 12.51 -0.06
N THR A 32 -1.72 12.52 0.08
CA THR A 32 -0.78 12.21 -1.00
C THR A 32 -0.08 10.92 -0.69
N ALA A 33 -0.23 9.90 -1.54
CA ALA A 33 0.57 8.69 -1.51
C ALA A 33 1.94 8.95 -2.15
N TYR A 34 3.01 8.64 -1.40
CA TYR A 34 4.40 8.76 -1.83
C TYR A 34 5.27 7.67 -1.20
N PRO A 35 6.40 7.29 -1.82
CA PRO A 35 7.37 6.39 -1.20
C PRO A 35 7.89 6.98 0.12
N GLY A 36 7.70 6.30 1.24
CA GLY A 36 8.02 6.79 2.58
C GLY A 36 6.81 7.25 3.40
N LEU A 37 5.58 7.19 2.85
CA LEU A 37 4.35 7.46 3.60
C LEU A 37 4.04 6.33 4.58
N GLU A 38 3.88 6.67 5.86
CA GLU A 38 3.36 5.76 6.89
C GLU A 38 1.88 5.40 6.64
N ILE A 39 1.59 4.10 6.64
CA ILE A 39 0.26 3.52 6.44
C ILE A 39 -0.13 2.60 7.58
N HIS A 40 -1.44 2.53 7.85
CA HIS A 40 -2.05 1.79 8.93
C HIS A 40 -3.10 0.82 8.36
N GLN A 41 -3.00 -0.45 8.74
CA GLN A 41 -3.90 -1.56 8.36
C GLN A 41 -4.27 -2.35 9.62
N GLY A 42 -5.43 -2.03 10.19
CA GLY A 42 -5.83 -2.57 11.48
C GLY A 42 -4.88 -2.10 12.60
N SER A 43 -4.09 -3.02 13.14
CA SER A 43 -3.06 -2.72 14.15
C SER A 43 -1.64 -2.68 13.59
N VAL A 44 -1.47 -2.95 12.29
CA VAL A 44 -0.18 -3.00 11.62
C VAL A 44 0.16 -1.62 11.08
N VAL A 45 1.38 -1.17 11.36
CA VAL A 45 1.95 0.08 10.83
C VAL A 45 3.09 -0.26 9.91
N CYS A 46 3.06 0.30 8.72
CA CYS A 46 4.04 0.08 7.66
C CYS A 46 4.29 1.36 6.87
N VAL A 47 5.10 1.27 5.82
CA VAL A 47 5.44 2.37 4.94
C VAL A 47 5.25 1.96 3.48
N ILE A 48 4.73 2.88 2.66
CA ILE A 48 4.70 2.71 1.20
C ILE A 48 6.13 2.73 0.66
N GLY A 49 6.56 1.67 -0.02
CA GLY A 49 7.89 1.57 -0.61
C GLY A 49 7.98 2.03 -2.06
N PHE A 50 6.89 1.94 -2.83
CA PHE A 50 6.88 2.41 -4.20
C PHE A 50 5.48 2.89 -4.58
N VAL A 51 5.41 3.90 -5.45
CA VAL A 51 4.16 4.40 -6.01
C VAL A 51 4.32 4.45 -7.52
N GLU A 52 3.34 3.92 -8.24
CA GLU A 52 3.19 4.11 -9.68
C GLU A 52 2.01 5.07 -9.92
N PRO A 53 2.27 6.38 -10.12
CA PRO A 53 1.21 7.38 -10.20
C PRO A 53 0.27 7.16 -11.39
N GLN A 54 0.76 6.64 -12.52
CA GLN A 54 -0.05 6.45 -13.73
C GLN A 54 -1.09 5.35 -13.54
N MET A 55 -0.70 4.27 -12.88
CA MET A 55 -1.60 3.15 -12.57
C MET A 55 -2.38 3.35 -11.25
N ARG A 56 -2.04 4.39 -10.48
CA ARG A 56 -2.61 4.68 -9.16
C ARG A 56 -2.52 3.48 -8.21
N ILE A 57 -1.35 2.85 -8.20
CA ILE A 57 -1.04 1.76 -7.27
C ILE A 57 0.17 2.12 -6.42
N ALA A 58 0.22 1.55 -5.22
CA ALA A 58 1.36 1.60 -4.33
C ALA A 58 1.76 0.19 -3.90
N PHE A 59 3.02 0.04 -3.49
CA PHE A 59 3.60 -1.20 -3.01
C PHE A 59 4.11 -1.01 -1.59
N SER A 60 3.98 -2.06 -0.79
CA SER A 60 4.51 -2.20 0.56
C SER A 60 4.89 -3.67 0.79
N ALA A 61 5.40 -4.02 1.98
CA ALA A 61 5.66 -5.42 2.32
C ALA A 61 4.33 -6.17 2.56
N GLY A 62 4.22 -7.42 2.13
CA GLY A 62 2.98 -8.22 2.25
C GLY A 62 2.63 -8.59 3.68
N ARG A 63 3.59 -8.63 4.60
CA ARG A 63 3.33 -8.70 6.05
C ARG A 63 2.58 -7.50 6.61
N CYS A 64 2.45 -6.41 5.84
CA CYS A 64 1.64 -5.24 6.21
C CYS A 64 0.14 -5.48 6.07
N ASN A 65 -0.26 -6.49 5.30
CA ASN A 65 -1.65 -6.84 5.01
C ASN A 65 -2.40 -7.40 6.24
N GLY A 66 -2.62 -6.55 7.24
CA GLY A 66 -3.39 -6.83 8.46
C GLY A 66 -4.88 -6.46 8.34
N ASP A 67 -5.22 -5.60 7.38
CA ASP A 67 -6.58 -5.18 7.03
C ASP A 67 -6.63 -4.80 5.54
N PRO A 68 -7.73 -5.09 4.81
CA PRO A 68 -7.86 -4.72 3.42
C PRO A 68 -7.91 -3.21 3.17
N MET A 69 -8.38 -2.40 4.13
CA MET A 69 -8.41 -0.95 4.03
C MET A 69 -7.09 -0.35 4.52
N VAL A 70 -6.51 0.54 3.72
CA VAL A 70 -5.26 1.23 4.05
C VAL A 70 -5.56 2.68 4.40
N THR A 71 -5.05 3.12 5.55
CA THR A 71 -5.18 4.51 6.01
C THR A 71 -3.82 5.14 6.26
N ASP A 72 -3.75 6.47 6.34
CA ASP A 72 -2.58 7.16 6.88
C ASP A 72 -2.61 7.15 8.42
N ARG A 73 -1.54 7.67 9.05
CA ARG A 73 -1.45 7.83 10.52
C ARG A 73 -2.56 8.65 11.18
N TYR A 74 -3.36 9.37 10.41
CA TYR A 74 -4.49 10.18 10.90
C TYR A 74 -5.84 9.50 10.66
N GLY A 75 -5.85 8.30 10.07
CA GLY A 75 -7.06 7.54 9.73
C GLY A 75 -7.72 8.00 8.43
N ASN A 76 -7.07 8.83 7.60
CA ASN A 76 -7.59 9.16 6.29
C ASN A 76 -7.37 7.98 5.34
N ALA A 77 -8.36 7.68 4.49
CA ALA A 77 -8.23 6.60 3.51
C ALA A 77 -7.11 6.89 2.49
N VAL A 78 -6.24 5.89 2.28
CA VAL A 78 -5.19 5.89 1.25
C VAL A 78 -5.59 4.98 0.10
N GLY A 79 -6.22 3.84 0.38
CA GLY A 79 -6.60 2.86 -0.63
C GLY A 79 -7.03 1.52 -0.05
N ALA A 80 -7.01 0.49 -0.88
CA ALA A 80 -7.29 -0.87 -0.45
C ALA A 80 -6.30 -1.86 -1.07
N VAL A 81 -5.94 -2.90 -0.32
CA VAL A 81 -5.10 -3.99 -0.82
C VAL A 81 -5.86 -4.77 -1.90
N THR A 82 -5.24 -4.94 -3.06
CA THR A 82 -5.84 -5.68 -4.19
C THR A 82 -5.07 -6.95 -4.55
N LEU A 83 -3.80 -7.03 -4.16
CA LEU A 83 -2.98 -8.22 -4.33
C LEU A 83 -1.96 -8.28 -3.20
N ALA A 84 -1.67 -9.45 -2.67
CA ALA A 84 -0.58 -9.65 -1.72
C ALA A 84 0.04 -11.04 -1.88
N GLY A 85 1.36 -11.09 -1.81
CA GLY A 85 2.13 -12.31 -1.62
C GLY A 85 2.77 -12.29 -0.25
N GLN A 86 2.63 -13.37 0.52
CA GLN A 86 3.31 -13.53 1.80
C GLN A 86 4.21 -14.75 1.74
N ALA A 87 5.42 -14.62 2.27
CA ALA A 87 6.27 -15.78 2.50
C ALA A 87 5.64 -16.64 3.61
N THR A 88 5.09 -17.81 3.27
CA THR A 88 4.57 -18.73 4.30
C THR A 88 5.74 -19.30 5.09
N VAL A 89 5.68 -19.20 6.42
CA VAL A 89 6.73 -19.70 7.34
C VAL A 89 6.81 -21.25 7.37
N SER A 90 5.93 -21.95 6.63
CA SER A 90 5.77 -23.41 6.72
C SER A 90 6.65 -24.25 5.79
N GLU A 91 7.54 -23.66 5.00
CA GLU A 91 8.60 -24.41 4.34
C GLU A 91 9.95 -23.95 4.91
N VAL A 92 10.44 -24.70 5.91
CA VAL A 92 11.88 -24.77 6.14
C VAL A 92 12.46 -25.12 4.77
N ALA A 93 13.19 -24.19 4.16
CA ALA A 93 13.82 -24.40 2.86
C ALA A 93 14.77 -25.60 2.97
N VAL A 94 14.28 -26.78 2.65
CA VAL A 94 15.10 -27.94 2.35
C VAL A 94 15.58 -27.69 0.91
N ASP A 95 16.87 -27.44 0.77
CA ASP A 95 17.57 -27.15 -0.49
C ASP A 95 17.07 -25.93 -1.28
N GLY A 96 17.53 -24.74 -0.88
CA GLY A 96 17.65 -23.60 -1.81
C GLY A 96 16.34 -23.07 -2.45
N ALA A 97 15.18 -23.54 -1.99
CA ALA A 97 13.90 -22.99 -2.37
C ALA A 97 13.87 -21.49 -2.00
N ALA A 98 13.47 -20.66 -2.95
CA ALA A 98 13.39 -19.22 -2.75
C ALA A 98 12.47 -18.96 -1.55
N ALA A 99 13.04 -18.42 -0.47
CA ALA A 99 12.24 -17.84 0.59
C ALA A 99 11.23 -16.89 -0.06
N GLY A 100 9.94 -17.09 0.23
CA GLY A 100 8.84 -16.44 -0.47
C GLY A 100 9.03 -14.93 -0.62
N VAL A 101 8.48 -14.40 -1.70
CA VAL A 101 8.51 -12.96 -2.01
C VAL A 101 7.35 -12.31 -1.26
N ASP A 102 7.69 -11.38 -0.37
CA ASP A 102 6.76 -10.72 0.54
C ASP A 102 6.42 -9.32 0.01
N TYR A 103 5.17 -9.09 -0.40
CA TYR A 103 4.71 -7.83 -0.97
C TYR A 103 3.19 -7.66 -0.88
N GLU A 104 2.72 -6.42 -0.90
CA GLU A 104 1.33 -6.07 -1.18
C GLU A 104 1.24 -4.97 -2.24
N VAL A 105 0.12 -4.97 -2.96
CA VAL A 105 -0.28 -3.96 -3.93
C VAL A 105 -1.55 -3.30 -3.42
N ILE A 106 -1.50 -1.98 -3.33
CA ILE A 106 -2.58 -1.14 -2.83
C ILE A 106 -3.10 -0.32 -4.01
N THR A 107 -4.37 -0.46 -4.32
CA THR A 107 -5.05 0.45 -5.25
C THR A 107 -5.41 1.72 -4.49
N LEU A 108 -4.91 2.86 -4.98
CA LEU A 108 -5.10 4.15 -4.31
C LEU A 108 -6.53 4.66 -4.49
N ALA A 109 -7.11 5.22 -3.44
CA ALA A 109 -8.46 5.79 -3.49
C ALA A 109 -8.51 6.95 -4.50
N PRO A 110 -9.63 7.20 -5.21
CA PRO A 110 -9.70 8.18 -6.29
C PRO A 110 -9.28 9.61 -5.91
N GLU A 111 -9.55 10.02 -4.68
CA GLU A 111 -9.28 11.34 -4.11
C GLU A 111 -7.83 11.55 -3.67
N VAL A 112 -7.03 10.48 -3.60
CA VAL A 112 -5.64 10.52 -3.13
C VAL A 112 -4.74 11.08 -4.24
N ALA A 113 -3.90 12.06 -3.95
CA ALA A 113 -2.84 12.44 -4.88
C ALA A 113 -1.76 11.36 -4.88
N ALA A 114 -1.11 11.08 -6.02
CA ALA A 114 -0.06 10.07 -6.12
C ALA A 114 1.22 10.69 -6.69
N THR A 115 2.35 10.40 -6.06
CA THR A 115 3.66 10.84 -6.54
C THR A 115 4.73 9.78 -6.30
N ASP A 116 5.69 9.70 -7.21
CA ASP A 116 6.89 8.87 -7.14
C ASP A 116 8.10 9.62 -6.54
N LEU A 117 7.87 10.80 -5.97
CA LEU A 117 8.90 11.57 -5.29
C LEU A 117 9.11 11.06 -3.85
N LEU A 118 10.35 10.73 -3.52
CA LEU A 118 10.79 10.52 -2.14
C LEU A 118 10.61 11.81 -1.33
N PRO A 119 10.60 11.73 0.02
CA PRO A 119 10.54 12.91 0.89
C PRO A 119 11.72 13.88 0.68
N THR A 120 12.82 13.37 0.10
CA THR A 120 14.00 14.14 -0.31
C THR A 120 13.79 14.96 -1.59
N GLY A 121 12.69 14.74 -2.31
CA GLY A 121 12.41 15.33 -3.62
C GLY A 121 13.02 14.55 -4.80
N LEU A 122 13.78 13.48 -4.55
CA LEU A 122 14.28 12.60 -5.60
C LEU A 122 13.15 11.76 -6.18
N ARG A 123 13.10 11.63 -7.51
CA ARG A 123 12.18 10.71 -8.17
C ARG A 123 12.67 9.28 -8.00
N LEU A 124 11.86 8.42 -7.37
CA LEU A 124 12.13 7.00 -7.24
C LEU A 124 11.68 6.27 -8.49
N GLN A 125 12.59 5.58 -9.15
CA GLN A 125 12.35 4.92 -10.42
C GLN A 125 12.59 3.42 -10.34
N SER A 126 11.79 2.65 -11.07
CA SER A 126 12.02 1.24 -11.33
C SER A 126 12.73 1.07 -12.66
N LYS A 127 13.83 0.29 -12.68
CA LYS A 127 14.58 -0.04 -13.90
C LYS A 127 14.52 -1.54 -14.16
N PRO A 128 13.95 -1.99 -15.30
CA PRO A 128 13.92 -3.41 -15.63
C PRO A 128 15.31 -4.06 -15.60
N GLY A 129 15.41 -5.22 -14.95
CA GLY A 129 16.65 -5.98 -14.84
C GLY A 129 17.70 -5.40 -13.88
N PHE A 130 17.44 -4.25 -13.26
CA PHE A 130 18.33 -3.72 -12.21
C PHE A 130 18.34 -4.64 -11.00
N ARG A 131 19.53 -5.05 -10.55
CA ARG A 131 19.73 -5.79 -9.31
C ARG A 131 20.82 -5.12 -8.49
N VAL A 132 20.59 -4.98 -7.19
CA VAL A 132 21.61 -4.50 -6.28
C VAL A 132 22.71 -5.56 -6.10
N GLN A 133 23.95 -5.11 -5.96
CA GLN A 133 25.12 -5.98 -5.81
C GLN A 133 25.68 -5.91 -4.38
N PRO A 134 26.34 -6.97 -3.88
CA PRO A 134 27.12 -6.90 -2.66
C PRO A 134 28.09 -5.71 -2.68
N GLY A 135 28.18 -5.02 -1.56
CA GLY A 135 28.99 -3.82 -1.41
C GLY A 135 28.32 -2.53 -1.93
N ALA A 136 27.17 -2.57 -2.58
CA ALA A 136 26.47 -1.35 -3.01
C ALA A 136 26.05 -0.50 -1.80
N ARG A 137 26.08 0.83 -1.97
CA ARG A 137 25.47 1.76 -1.01
C ARG A 137 23.99 1.87 -1.30
N VAL A 138 23.17 1.65 -0.28
CA VAL A 138 21.71 1.77 -0.35
C VAL A 138 21.22 2.72 0.73
N CYS A 139 20.14 3.41 0.45
CA CYS A 139 19.44 4.25 1.38
C CYS A 139 17.98 3.80 1.53
N GLU A 140 17.44 4.08 2.70
CA GLU A 140 16.03 3.95 3.04
C GLU A 140 15.53 5.33 3.47
N ALA A 141 14.32 5.70 3.03
CA ALA A 141 13.74 6.99 3.37
C ALA A 141 12.25 6.87 3.71
N THR A 142 11.90 7.38 4.90
CA THR A 142 10.54 7.68 5.33
C THR A 142 10.31 9.19 5.36
N ALA A 143 9.08 9.61 5.59
CA ALA A 143 8.75 11.01 5.85
C ALA A 143 9.55 11.63 7.01
N ALA A 144 9.96 10.81 8.00
CA ALA A 144 10.62 11.27 9.20
C ALA A 144 12.16 11.27 9.10
N ARG A 145 12.73 10.37 8.29
CA ARG A 145 14.18 10.12 8.30
C ARG A 145 14.66 9.48 7.02
N GLN A 146 15.94 9.69 6.72
CA GLN A 146 16.69 8.88 5.76
C GLN A 146 17.88 8.22 6.47
N ARG A 147 18.15 6.95 6.16
CA ARG A 147 19.35 6.22 6.58
C ARG A 147 19.98 5.53 5.40
N CYS A 148 21.27 5.27 5.48
CA CYS A 148 21.98 4.54 4.44
C CYS A 148 22.90 3.49 5.05
N GLY A 149 23.07 2.40 4.33
CA GLY A 149 23.91 1.28 4.71
C GLY A 149 24.67 0.73 3.50
N ARG A 150 25.20 -0.47 3.66
CA ARG A 150 25.87 -1.20 2.58
C ARG A 150 25.28 -2.60 2.46
N VAL A 151 25.04 -3.02 1.24
CA VAL A 151 24.58 -4.39 0.97
C VAL A 151 25.71 -5.36 1.31
N ASP A 152 25.38 -6.36 2.13
CA ASP A 152 26.30 -7.41 2.56
C ASP A 152 26.16 -8.64 1.67
N THR A 153 24.99 -9.28 1.71
CA THR A 153 24.67 -10.46 0.89
C THR A 153 23.43 -10.22 0.04
N VAL A 154 23.38 -10.88 -1.12
CA VAL A 154 22.26 -10.80 -2.08
C VAL A 154 21.88 -12.22 -2.49
N THR A 155 20.58 -12.51 -2.49
CA THR A 155 19.99 -13.70 -3.10
C THR A 155 18.99 -13.27 -4.18
N GLU A 156 18.31 -14.22 -4.82
CA GLU A 156 17.31 -13.89 -5.84
C GLU A 156 16.13 -13.08 -5.26
N SER A 157 15.64 -13.43 -4.07
CA SER A 157 14.44 -12.82 -3.47
C SER A 157 14.71 -11.71 -2.44
N ARG A 158 15.93 -11.62 -1.89
CA ARG A 158 16.23 -10.73 -0.76
C ARG A 158 17.69 -10.29 -0.76
N PHE A 159 17.97 -9.25 0.01
CA PHE A 159 19.35 -8.84 0.31
C PHE A 159 19.45 -8.30 1.73
N VAL A 160 20.64 -8.46 2.31
CA VAL A 160 20.97 -8.01 3.66
C VAL A 160 21.73 -6.69 3.58
N ILE A 161 21.38 -5.77 4.47
CA ILE A 161 21.96 -4.43 4.58
C ILE A 161 22.62 -4.30 5.95
N ALA A 162 23.93 -4.07 5.95
CA ALA A 162 24.70 -3.78 7.14
C ALA A 162 24.75 -2.27 7.41
N GLY A 163 24.73 -1.90 8.70
CA GLY A 163 24.87 -0.50 9.14
C GLY A 163 23.60 0.33 8.93
N MET A 164 22.44 -0.32 8.85
CA MET A 164 21.12 0.31 8.76
C MET A 164 20.26 -0.23 9.91
N ASP A 165 20.04 0.59 10.91
CA ASP A 165 19.19 0.35 12.08
C ASP A 165 17.77 0.82 11.79
N ALA A 166 17.01 0.05 11.00
CA ALA A 166 15.62 0.33 10.75
C ALA A 166 14.71 -0.18 11.89
N ASP A 167 13.58 0.48 12.06
CA ASP A 167 12.54 0.16 13.04
C ASP A 167 11.45 -0.73 12.41
N GLN A 168 10.74 -1.50 13.23
CA GLN A 168 9.67 -2.39 12.75
C GLN A 168 8.49 -1.63 12.11
N HIS A 169 8.26 -0.36 12.46
CA HIS A 169 7.21 0.46 11.86
C HIS A 169 7.60 0.97 10.47
N GLU A 170 8.84 0.75 10.04
CA GLU A 170 9.37 1.21 8.74
C GLU A 170 9.37 0.09 7.69
N ILE A 171 8.87 -1.09 8.06
CA ILE A 171 8.64 -2.19 7.13
C ILE A 171 7.81 -1.71 5.94
N GLY A 172 8.20 -2.15 4.74
CA GLY A 172 7.67 -1.69 3.47
C GLY A 172 8.42 -0.50 2.88
N ALA A 173 9.23 0.24 3.65
CA ALA A 173 9.93 1.44 3.19
C ALA A 173 10.81 1.20 1.94
N PRO A 174 10.98 2.22 1.08
CA PRO A 174 11.80 2.11 -0.11
C PRO A 174 13.26 1.89 0.28
N VAL A 175 13.87 0.82 -0.20
CA VAL A 175 15.33 0.72 -0.25
C VAL A 175 15.79 1.02 -1.67
N TYR A 176 16.63 2.02 -1.84
CA TYR A 176 17.06 2.51 -3.14
C TYR A 176 18.57 2.75 -3.21
N VAL A 177 19.11 2.73 -4.43
CA VAL A 177 20.45 3.22 -4.73
C VAL A 177 20.36 4.58 -5.43
N LEU A 178 21.45 5.33 -5.40
CA LEU A 178 21.66 6.45 -6.31
C LEU A 178 22.55 5.94 -7.45
N ASP A 179 22.14 6.17 -8.69
CA ASP A 179 23.02 5.95 -9.85
C ASP A 179 24.02 7.10 -10.01
N ASP A 180 24.89 7.01 -11.02
CA ASP A 180 25.95 8.00 -11.26
C ASP A 180 25.39 9.40 -11.61
N ASP A 181 24.14 9.46 -12.10
CA ASP A 181 23.42 10.69 -12.42
C ASP A 181 22.53 11.16 -11.25
N ASN A 182 22.67 10.55 -10.07
CA ASN A 182 21.92 10.83 -8.84
C ASN A 182 20.40 10.57 -8.96
N HIS A 183 19.98 9.66 -9.85
CA HIS A 183 18.62 9.14 -9.88
C HIS A 183 18.45 8.06 -8.81
N ALA A 184 17.32 8.12 -8.09
CA ALA A 184 16.98 7.10 -7.11
C ALA A 184 16.36 5.88 -7.83
N LEU A 185 17.02 4.73 -7.76
CA LEU A 185 16.53 3.47 -8.30
C LEU A 185 16.10 2.55 -7.17
N ILE A 186 14.85 2.09 -7.19
CA ILE A 186 14.37 1.13 -6.19
C ILE A 186 15.16 -0.18 -6.32
N ALA A 187 15.74 -0.61 -5.20
CA ALA A 187 16.44 -1.88 -5.05
C ALA A 187 15.55 -2.92 -4.35
N GLY A 188 14.70 -2.49 -3.42
CA GLY A 188 13.83 -3.38 -2.67
C GLY A 188 12.86 -2.68 -1.74
N LEU A 189 12.09 -3.49 -1.03
CA LEU A 189 11.18 -3.10 0.05
C LEU A 189 11.74 -3.62 1.38
N LEU A 190 11.82 -2.79 2.41
CA LEU A 190 12.29 -3.23 3.73
C LEU A 190 11.34 -4.31 4.30
N ASP A 191 11.86 -5.45 4.74
CA ASP A 191 11.04 -6.61 5.16
C ASP A 191 11.39 -7.14 6.56
N GLY A 192 12.60 -6.85 7.06
CA GLY A 192 13.00 -7.30 8.39
C GLY A 192 14.13 -6.50 8.98
N VAL A 193 14.15 -6.42 10.30
CA VAL A 193 15.18 -5.71 11.08
C VAL A 193 15.61 -6.56 12.26
N ARG A 194 16.93 -6.68 12.47
CA ARG A 194 17.53 -7.38 13.61
C ARG A 194 18.80 -6.67 14.05
N GLY A 195 18.70 -5.83 15.08
CA GLY A 195 19.81 -4.96 15.50
C GLY A 195 20.16 -3.96 14.39
N SER A 196 21.43 -3.85 14.03
CA SER A 196 21.91 -2.98 12.94
C SER A 196 21.94 -3.65 11.56
N ILE A 197 21.26 -4.79 11.43
CA ILE A 197 21.14 -5.55 10.19
C ILE A 197 19.68 -5.45 9.75
N SER A 198 19.50 -4.95 8.54
CA SER A 198 18.21 -4.86 7.88
C SER A 198 18.17 -5.83 6.70
N GLU A 199 16.98 -6.28 6.33
CA GLU A 199 16.73 -7.17 5.21
C GLU A 199 15.64 -6.57 4.33
N ALA A 200 15.83 -6.65 3.03
CA ALA A 200 14.89 -6.13 2.05
C ALA A 200 14.55 -7.18 1.00
N GLN A 201 13.28 -7.19 0.57
CA GLN A 201 12.79 -7.97 -0.55
C GLN A 201 13.30 -7.34 -1.85
N SER A 202 13.88 -8.16 -2.72
CA SER A 202 14.43 -7.76 -4.01
C SER A 202 13.32 -7.23 -4.92
N TRP A 203 13.44 -5.98 -5.38
CA TRP A 203 12.41 -5.37 -6.23
C TRP A 203 12.13 -6.16 -7.52
N PRO A 204 13.14 -6.68 -8.25
CA PRO A 204 12.89 -7.58 -9.38
C PRO A 204 12.13 -8.85 -9.02
N ALA A 205 12.35 -9.40 -7.81
CA ALA A 205 11.63 -10.57 -7.35
C ALA A 205 10.16 -10.23 -7.04
N VAL A 206 9.92 -9.09 -6.37
CA VAL A 206 8.57 -8.52 -6.13
C VAL A 206 7.83 -8.36 -7.45
N MET A 207 8.41 -7.64 -8.41
CA MET A 207 7.74 -7.38 -9.69
C MET A 207 7.49 -8.64 -10.50
N ARG A 208 8.40 -9.62 -10.46
CA ARG A 208 8.18 -10.93 -11.08
C ARG A 208 7.02 -11.66 -10.41
N GLN A 209 6.95 -11.66 -9.09
CA GLN A 209 5.90 -12.36 -8.36
C GLN A 209 4.53 -11.71 -8.60
N VAL A 210 4.44 -10.38 -8.57
CA VAL A 210 3.23 -9.61 -8.92
C VAL A 210 2.71 -10.02 -10.29
N TYR A 211 3.60 -10.12 -11.29
CA TYR A 211 3.22 -10.55 -12.64
C TYR A 211 2.66 -11.98 -12.68
N LEU A 212 3.24 -12.91 -11.92
CA LEU A 212 2.75 -14.29 -11.85
C LEU A 212 1.40 -14.37 -11.15
N ASP A 213 1.25 -13.67 -10.02
CA ASP A 213 0.04 -13.72 -9.21
C ASP A 213 -1.13 -13.03 -9.93
N SER A 214 -0.90 -11.91 -10.63
CA SER A 214 -1.95 -11.23 -11.39
C SER A 214 -2.55 -12.13 -12.48
N ARG A 215 -1.73 -12.96 -13.13
CA ARG A 215 -2.19 -13.94 -14.14
C ARG A 215 -3.01 -15.07 -13.52
N SER A 216 -2.67 -15.47 -12.30
CA SER A 216 -3.41 -16.51 -11.57
C SER A 216 -4.82 -16.02 -11.18
N VAL A 217 -4.93 -14.75 -10.76
CA VAL A 217 -6.23 -14.11 -10.46
C VAL A 217 -7.10 -14.08 -11.71
N ASP A 218 -6.55 -13.65 -12.86
CA ASP A 218 -7.27 -13.61 -14.14
C ASP A 218 -7.77 -15.00 -14.57
N SER A 219 -6.99 -16.07 -14.32
CA SER A 219 -7.34 -17.44 -14.71
C SER A 219 -8.48 -18.06 -13.89
N THR A 220 -8.80 -17.49 -12.72
CA THR A 220 -9.82 -18.02 -11.81
C THR A 220 -11.22 -17.44 -12.11
N GLN A 221 -11.34 -16.47 -13.03
CA GLN A 221 -12.63 -15.88 -13.41
C GLN A 221 -13.37 -16.81 -14.40
N PRO A 222 -14.55 -17.37 -14.06
CA PRO A 222 -15.31 -18.21 -15.00
C PRO A 222 -15.78 -17.37 -16.20
N PRO A 223 -15.85 -17.95 -17.42
CA PRO A 223 -16.38 -17.24 -18.57
C PRO A 223 -17.83 -16.79 -18.28
N PRO A 224 -18.24 -15.59 -18.73
CA PRO A 224 -19.61 -15.15 -18.55
C PRO A 224 -20.53 -16.18 -19.20
N GLN A 225 -21.42 -16.78 -18.40
CA GLN A 225 -22.41 -17.73 -18.91
C GLN A 225 -23.29 -16.98 -19.91
N GLY A 226 -23.01 -17.21 -21.19
CA GLY A 226 -23.81 -16.70 -22.30
C GLY A 226 -25.24 -17.16 -22.09
N ARG A 227 -26.12 -16.21 -21.79
CA ARG A 227 -27.56 -16.43 -21.67
C ARG A 227 -28.07 -16.81 -23.07
N THR A 228 -28.16 -18.10 -23.36
CA THR A 228 -28.84 -18.60 -24.56
C THR A 228 -30.31 -18.25 -24.43
N ILE A 229 -30.73 -17.21 -25.15
CA ILE A 229 -32.14 -16.93 -25.41
C ILE A 229 -32.55 -17.93 -26.48
N GLY A 230 -33.33 -18.94 -26.09
CA GLY A 230 -33.92 -19.92 -27.00
C GLY A 230 -34.94 -19.27 -27.92
N SER A 231 -34.93 -19.70 -29.17
CA SER A 231 -35.91 -19.40 -30.23
C SER A 231 -36.92 -20.52 -30.34
#